data_AF-A0A653MJE8-F1
#
_entry.id   AF-A0A653MJE8-F1
#
_cell.length_a   1.000
_cell.length_b   1.000
_cell.length_c   1.000
_cell.angle_alpha   90.00
_cell.angle_beta   90.00
_cell.angle_gamma   90.00
#
_symmetry.space_group_name_H-M   'P 1'
#
loop_
_entity.id
_entity.type
_entity.pdbx_description
1 polymer ?
#
loop_
_entity_poly.entity_id
_entity_poly.type
_entity_poly.pdbx_seq_one_letter_code
_entity_poly.pdbx_strand_id
1 'polypeptide(L)'
;MWLFYGPRLHPGLPRRDMTAPTLILYQRDDCHLCDLALDVLANAGVPAFDSVFIDEDPALEDRYGMRVPVLRDDRDGRELDWPFDADAARRWLHR
;
A
#
# COMPACT_ATOMS: atom_id res chain seq x y z
N MET A 1 49.37 -7.34 10.38
CA MET A 1 48.99 -6.10 11.09
C MET A 1 48.31 -5.21 10.07
N TRP A 2 47.12 -4.67 10.38
CA TRP A 2 46.18 -3.90 9.53
C TRP A 2 45.22 -4.77 8.67
N LEU A 3 44.09 -5.28 9.20
CA LEU A 3 42.76 -4.64 9.46
C LEU A 3 41.91 -4.52 8.18
N PHE A 4 41.00 -5.45 7.87
CA PHE A 4 39.55 -5.41 8.19
C PHE A 4 38.87 -4.07 7.85
N TYR A 5 38.30 -3.94 6.64
CA TYR A 5 37.20 -3.01 6.33
C TYR A 5 36.43 -3.43 5.05
N GLY A 6 35.12 -3.63 5.16
CA GLY A 6 34.16 -3.50 4.04
C GLY A 6 33.66 -4.80 3.39
N PRO A 7 32.33 -4.96 3.17
CA PRO A 7 31.69 -6.26 3.00
C PRO A 7 31.89 -6.84 1.60
N ARG A 8 32.01 -8.17 1.55
CA ARG A 8 31.84 -8.94 0.32
C ARG A 8 30.49 -8.56 -0.30
N LEU A 9 30.52 -7.92 -1.47
CA LEU A 9 29.38 -7.87 -2.37
C LEU A 9 28.96 -9.32 -2.62
N HIS A 10 27.84 -9.75 -2.07
CA HIS A 10 27.24 -11.05 -2.35
C HIS A 10 26.43 -10.92 -3.64
N PRO A 11 26.88 -11.52 -4.76
CA PRO A 11 26.08 -11.59 -5.98
C PRO A 11 25.09 -12.74 -5.78
N GLY A 12 23.89 -12.45 -5.27
CA GLY A 12 22.87 -13.49 -5.14
C GLY A 12 21.91 -13.39 -3.96
N LEU A 13 21.57 -12.18 -3.48
CA LEU A 13 20.32 -12.07 -2.73
C LEU A 13 19.16 -12.15 -3.73
N PRO A 14 18.30 -13.19 -3.68
CA PRO A 14 17.05 -13.17 -4.43
C PRO A 14 16.23 -11.94 -4.01
N ARG A 15 15.59 -11.32 -5.00
CA ARG A 15 14.67 -10.18 -4.85
C ARG A 15 13.68 -10.51 -3.73
N ARG A 16 13.39 -9.52 -2.86
CA ARG A 16 12.33 -9.57 -1.84
C ARG A 16 11.18 -10.48 -2.30
N ASP A 17 11.03 -11.60 -1.60
CA ASP A 17 9.81 -12.37 -1.34
C ASP A 17 8.69 -12.30 -2.39
N MET A 18 8.52 -13.41 -3.11
CA MET A 18 7.52 -13.67 -4.17
C MET A 18 6.09 -13.86 -3.63
N THR A 19 5.71 -13.16 -2.56
CA THR A 19 4.34 -13.12 -2.03
C THR A 19 4.01 -11.74 -1.46
N ALA A 20 4.71 -10.68 -1.91
CA ALA A 20 4.30 -9.32 -1.61
C ALA A 20 2.82 -9.14 -2.06
N PRO A 21 1.94 -8.67 -1.18
CA PRO A 21 0.60 -8.28 -1.56
C PRO A 21 0.69 -7.19 -2.61
N THR A 22 0.00 -7.38 -3.73
CA THR A 22 -0.10 -6.40 -4.80
C THR A 22 -1.17 -5.38 -4.43
N LEU A 23 -1.08 -4.83 -3.22
CA LEU A 23 -2.06 -3.89 -2.68
C LEU A 23 -1.68 -2.49 -3.12
N ILE A 24 -2.66 -1.71 -3.57
CA ILE A 24 -2.50 -0.32 -3.97
C ILE A 24 -3.46 0.53 -3.16
N LEU A 25 -2.95 1.57 -2.50
CA LEU A 25 -3.76 2.61 -1.88
C LEU A 25 -3.82 3.82 -2.82
N TYR A 26 -4.99 4.06 -3.40
CA TYR A 26 -5.25 5.31 -4.11
C TYR A 26 -5.55 6.40 -3.10
N GLN A 27 -4.77 7.47 -3.17
CA GLN A 27 -4.81 8.61 -2.26
C GLN A 27 -4.54 9.91 -3.02
N ARG A 28 -4.64 11.02 -2.30
CA ARG A 28 -4.31 12.35 -2.81
C ARG A 28 -3.58 13.17 -1.77
N ASP A 29 -2.88 14.20 -2.21
CA ASP A 29 -2.16 15.10 -1.32
C ASP A 29 -3.11 15.93 -0.44
N ASP A 30 -2.60 16.36 0.73
CA ASP A 30 -3.30 17.20 1.72
C ASP A 30 -4.68 16.67 2.12
N CYS A 31 -4.80 15.35 2.28
CA CYS A 31 -6.08 14.69 2.58
C CYS A 31 -6.10 14.04 3.97
N HIS A 32 -6.75 14.70 4.92
CA HIS A 32 -6.93 14.17 6.28
C HIS A 32 -7.63 12.81 6.32
N LEU A 33 -8.53 12.55 5.37
CA LEU A 33 -9.18 11.23 5.25
C LEU A 33 -8.18 10.13 4.88
N CYS A 34 -7.18 10.44 4.05
CA CYS A 34 -6.12 9.50 3.71
C CYS A 34 -5.24 9.18 4.91
N ASP A 35 -4.93 10.17 5.75
CA ASP A 35 -4.21 9.95 7.02
C ASP A 35 -4.97 9.00 7.94
N LEU A 36 -6.29 9.24 8.11
CA LEU A 36 -7.14 8.37 8.93
C LEU A 36 -7.21 6.93 8.38
N ALA A 37 -7.31 6.78 7.06
CA ALA A 37 -7.30 5.46 6.44
C ALA A 37 -5.96 4.76 6.64
N LEU A 38 -4.83 5.45 6.49
CA LEU A 38 -3.50 4.91 6.76
C LEU A 38 -3.38 4.41 8.21
N ASP A 39 -3.87 5.18 9.19
CA ASP A 39 -3.92 4.74 10.59
C ASP A 39 -4.76 3.48 10.78
N VAL A 40 -5.93 3.41 10.14
CA VAL A 40 -6.79 2.22 10.18
C VAL A 40 -6.08 1.02 9.55
N LEU A 41 -5.41 1.20 8.42
CA LEU A 41 -4.69 0.13 7.72
C LEU A 41 -3.49 -0.38 8.54
N ALA A 42 -2.75 0.53 9.17
CA ALA A 42 -1.67 0.19 10.09
C ALA A 42 -2.20 -0.61 11.29
N ASN A 43 -3.30 -0.16 11.89
CA ASN A 43 -3.95 -0.87 13.00
C ASN A 43 -4.50 -2.25 12.57
N ALA A 44 -4.99 -2.36 11.34
CA ALA A 44 -5.44 -3.63 10.77
C ALA A 44 -4.30 -4.63 10.60
N GLY A 45 -3.04 -4.17 10.53
CA GLY A 45 -1.89 -4.99 10.21
C GLY A 45 -1.83 -5.31 8.71
N VAL A 46 -2.30 -4.38 7.87
CA VAL A 46 -2.25 -4.54 6.41
C VAL A 46 -0.78 -4.65 6.00
N PRO A 47 -0.42 -5.65 5.18
CA PRO A 47 0.94 -5.81 4.70
C PRO A 47 1.34 -4.68 3.74
N ALA A 48 2.60 -4.67 3.27
CA ALA A 48 3.09 -3.60 2.39
C ALA A 48 2.17 -3.40 1.17
N PHE A 49 1.91 -2.13 0.86
CA PHE A 49 1.11 -1.68 -0.29
C PHE A 49 1.82 -0.50 -0.97
N ASP A 50 1.51 -0.28 -2.24
CA ASP A 50 1.98 0.86 -3.00
C ASP A 50 0.99 2.02 -2.85
N SER A 51 1.49 3.22 -2.56
CA SER A 51 0.68 4.45 -2.56
C SER A 51 0.71 5.07 -3.96
N VAL A 52 -0.47 5.26 -4.55
CA VAL A 52 -0.64 5.94 -5.84
C VAL A 52 -1.43 7.22 -5.63
N PHE A 53 -0.84 8.34 -6.04
CA PHE A 53 -1.47 9.66 -5.98
C PHE A 53 -2.31 9.87 -7.24
N ILE A 54 -3.57 10.26 -7.06
CA ILE A 54 -4.49 10.46 -8.19
C ILE A 54 -4.35 11.86 -8.82
N ASP A 55 -3.81 12.86 -8.09
CA ASP A 55 -3.84 14.27 -8.48
C ASP A 55 -3.21 14.59 -9.85
N GLU A 56 -2.26 13.77 -10.32
CA GLU A 56 -1.56 13.94 -11.59
C GLU A 56 -2.10 13.05 -12.73
N ASP A 57 -3.08 12.20 -12.47
CA ASP A 57 -3.65 11.27 -13.46
C ASP A 57 -5.16 11.54 -13.65
N PRO A 58 -5.56 12.19 -14.76
CA PRO A 58 -6.96 12.49 -15.05
C PRO A 58 -7.88 11.26 -15.06
N ALA A 59 -7.37 10.08 -15.45
CA ALA A 59 -8.18 8.87 -15.46
C ALA A 59 -8.42 8.32 -14.04
N LEU A 60 -7.46 8.52 -13.13
CA LEU A 60 -7.62 8.17 -11.72
C LEU A 60 -8.48 9.20 -10.98
N GLU A 61 -8.35 10.49 -11.29
CA GLU A 61 -9.25 11.55 -10.80
C GLU A 61 -10.72 11.26 -11.17
N ASP A 62 -10.99 10.98 -12.45
CA ASP A 62 -12.34 10.65 -12.92
C ASP A 62 -12.94 9.42 -12.21
N ARG A 63 -12.08 8.45 -11.84
CA ARG A 63 -12.52 7.19 -11.22
C ARG A 63 -12.61 7.25 -9.70
N TYR A 64 -11.66 7.91 -9.04
CA TYR A 64 -11.45 7.85 -7.59
C TYR A 64 -11.50 9.21 -6.90
N GLY A 65 -11.61 10.34 -7.62
CA GLY A 65 -11.57 11.69 -7.02
C GLY A 65 -12.52 11.90 -5.84
N MET A 66 -13.72 11.32 -5.90
CA MET A 66 -14.71 11.38 -4.79
C MET A 66 -14.68 10.17 -3.84
N ARG A 67 -13.85 9.16 -4.13
CA ARG A 67 -13.79 7.88 -3.40
C ARG A 67 -12.53 7.73 -2.56
N VAL A 68 -11.46 8.47 -2.86
CA VAL A 68 -10.21 8.40 -2.09
C VAL A 68 -10.45 8.70 -0.61
N PRO A 69 -9.86 7.92 0.31
CA PRO A 69 -8.90 6.82 0.10
C PRO A 69 -9.53 5.48 -0.29
N VAL A 70 -8.95 4.77 -1.28
CA VAL A 70 -9.41 3.43 -1.72
C VAL A 70 -8.25 2.44 -1.70
N LEU A 71 -8.40 1.35 -0.95
CA LEU A 71 -7.45 0.23 -0.98
C LEU A 71 -7.90 -0.78 -2.05
N ARG A 72 -7.00 -1.15 -2.95
CA ARG A 72 -7.24 -2.11 -4.03
C ARG A 72 -6.29 -3.29 -3.92
N ASP A 73 -6.81 -4.49 -4.18
CA ASP A 73 -5.98 -5.68 -4.41
C ASP A 73 -5.82 -5.88 -5.91
N ASP A 74 -4.60 -5.73 -6.42
CA ASP A 74 -4.30 -5.88 -7.85
C ASP A 74 -4.35 -7.35 -8.31
N ARG A 75 -4.37 -8.31 -7.38
CA ARG A 75 -4.48 -9.75 -7.71
C ARG A 75 -5.85 -10.09 -8.29
N ASP A 76 -6.91 -9.49 -7.77
CA ASP A 76 -8.29 -9.78 -8.16
C ASP A 76 -9.14 -8.54 -8.45
N GLY A 77 -8.57 -7.35 -8.34
CA GLY A 77 -9.23 -6.09 -8.64
C GLY A 77 -10.25 -5.65 -7.60
N ARG A 78 -10.27 -6.27 -6.41
CA ARG A 78 -11.18 -5.87 -5.33
C ARG A 78 -10.81 -4.49 -4.81
N GLU A 79 -11.81 -3.71 -4.44
CA GLU A 79 -11.66 -2.39 -3.86
C GLU A 79 -12.33 -2.37 -2.48
N LEU A 80 -11.69 -1.66 -1.54
CA LEU A 80 -12.21 -1.33 -0.24
C LEU A 80 -12.28 0.20 -0.16
N ASP A 81 -13.49 0.71 -0.29
CA ASP A 81 -13.79 2.13 -0.21
C ASP A 81 -13.90 2.60 1.24
N TRP A 82 -13.44 3.82 1.50
CA TRP A 82 -13.75 4.53 2.73
C TRP A 82 -15.27 4.79 2.86
N PRO A 83 -15.85 4.77 4.07
CA PRO A 83 -15.25 4.53 5.38
C PRO A 83 -15.13 3.05 5.75
N PHE A 84 -14.01 2.67 6.36
CA PHE A 84 -13.79 1.36 6.94
C PHE A 84 -13.04 1.45 8.27
N ASP A 85 -13.26 0.45 9.14
CA ASP A 85 -12.49 0.26 10.37
C ASP A 85 -11.44 -0.85 10.21
N ALA A 86 -10.62 -1.06 11.25
CA ALA A 86 -9.52 -2.01 11.19
C ALA A 86 -10.02 -3.46 11.03
N ASP A 87 -11.18 -3.78 11.58
CA ASP A 87 -11.75 -5.13 11.48
C ASP A 87 -12.36 -5.39 10.10
N ALA A 88 -12.94 -4.37 9.46
CA ALA A 88 -13.39 -4.42 8.06
C ALA A 88 -12.20 -4.61 7.12
N ALA A 89 -11.11 -3.87 7.32
CA ALA A 89 -9.86 -4.05 6.55
C ALA A 89 -9.27 -5.45 6.73
N ARG A 90 -9.19 -5.98 7.97
CA ARG A 90 -8.74 -7.36 8.24
C ARG A 90 -9.62 -8.40 7.56
N ARG A 91 -10.95 -8.26 7.67
CA ARG A 91 -11.88 -9.19 7.02
C ARG A 91 -11.77 -9.15 5.50
N TRP A 92 -11.47 -7.99 4.94
CA TRP A 92 -11.26 -7.83 3.50
C TRP A 92 -9.97 -8.52 3.05
N LEU A 93 -8.87 -8.41 3.83
CA LEU A 93 -7.59 -9.06 3.53
C LEU A 93 -7.62 -10.59 3.60
N HIS A 94 -8.42 -11.16 4.52
CA HIS A 94 -8.47 -12.60 4.78
C HIS A 94 -9.58 -13.33 4.01
N ARG A 95 -10.21 -12.67 3.04
CA ARG A 95 -11.29 -13.23 2.23
C ARG A 95 -10.77 -13.86 0.95
#